data_AF-A0A1Q3WLY4-F1
#
_entry.id   AF-A0A1Q3WLY4-F1
#
_cell.length_a   1.000
_cell.length_b   1.000
_cell.length_c   1.000
_cell.angle_alpha   90.00
_cell.angle_beta   90.00
_cell.angle_gamma   90.00
#
_symmetry.space_group_name_H-M   'P 1'
#
loop_
_entity.id
_entity.type
_entity.pdbx_description
1 polymer ?
#
loop_
_entity_poly.entity_id
_entity_poly.type
_entity_poly.pdbx_seq_one_letter_code
_entity_poly.pdbx_strand_id
1 'polypeptide(L)'
;MLESEELHQQAALLSNTLADFAPDDVEGRKSVVAQILEIRERWKDVRYELQTGQKRRAEPVAKPTMATSGLSQAEIKLELQKTRVNISKYESKLAEKPDHAKVALWQQELARLLAIKNQYEEDLRLISYEAAKEQ
;
A
#
# COMPACT_ATOMS: atom_id res chain seq x y z
N MET A 1 32.30 -9.68 -2.76
CA MET A 1 31.00 -10.26 -3.09
C MET A 1 30.19 -9.20 -3.82
N LEU A 2 29.13 -9.55 -4.57
CA LEU A 2 28.25 -8.52 -5.11
C LEU A 2 27.48 -7.87 -3.96
N GLU A 3 27.35 -6.54 -3.96
CA GLU A 3 26.59 -5.78 -2.95
C GLU A 3 25.16 -6.33 -2.75
N SER A 4 24.53 -6.83 -3.82
CA SER A 4 23.23 -7.49 -3.73
C SER A 4 23.24 -8.80 -2.92
N GLU A 5 24.32 -9.56 -2.95
CA GLU A 5 24.42 -10.81 -2.17
C GLU A 5 24.62 -10.49 -0.68
N GLU A 6 25.41 -9.47 -0.37
CA GLU A 6 25.64 -8.99 0.99
C GLU A 6 24.35 -8.45 1.62
N LEU A 7 23.60 -7.61 0.90
CA LEU A 7 22.30 -7.11 1.38
C LEU A 7 21.28 -8.23 1.60
N HIS A 8 21.27 -9.24 0.72
CA HIS A 8 20.38 -10.40 0.88
C HIS A 8 20.73 -11.22 2.12
N GLN A 9 22.02 -11.48 2.34
CA GLN A 9 22.51 -12.21 3.50
C GLN A 9 22.24 -11.45 4.81
N GLN A 10 22.48 -10.14 4.84
CA GLN A 10 22.21 -9.29 6.01
C GLN A 10 20.73 -9.30 6.40
N ALA A 11 19.82 -9.19 5.42
CA ALA A 11 18.38 -9.28 5.68
C ALA A 11 17.98 -10.66 6.22
N ALA A 12 18.59 -11.74 5.74
CA ALA A 12 18.33 -13.10 6.24
C ALA A 12 18.81 -13.27 7.69
N LEU A 13 20.00 -12.75 8.02
CA LEU A 13 20.53 -12.78 9.39
C LEU A 13 19.63 -12.02 10.36
N LEU A 14 19.19 -10.82 10.00
CA LEU A 14 18.23 -10.05 10.80
C LEU A 14 16.87 -10.74 10.91
N SER A 15 16.43 -11.44 9.88
CA SER A 15 15.17 -12.21 9.94
C SER A 15 15.25 -13.35 10.95
N ASN A 16 16.43 -13.95 11.16
CA ASN A 16 16.60 -15.02 12.14
C ASN A 16 16.46 -14.49 13.57
N THR A 17 16.88 -13.25 13.85
CA THR A 17 16.78 -12.67 15.20
C THR A 17 15.35 -12.36 15.62
N LEU A 18 14.39 -12.31 14.68
CA LEU A 18 12.97 -12.13 14.99
C LEU A 18 12.40 -13.27 15.86
N ALA A 19 12.99 -14.47 15.80
CA ALA A 19 12.61 -15.62 16.60
C ALA A 19 13.03 -15.50 18.08
N ASP A 20 14.02 -14.63 18.38
CA ASP A 20 14.57 -14.46 19.73
C ASP A 20 13.74 -13.50 20.60
N PHE A 21 12.78 -12.78 20.00
CA PHE A 21 11.93 -11.85 20.71
C PHE A 21 10.79 -12.56 21.45
N ALA A 22 10.50 -12.09 22.66
CA ALA A 22 9.35 -12.56 23.43
C ALA A 22 8.02 -12.27 22.70
N PRO A 23 6.96 -13.10 22.89
CA PRO A 23 5.67 -12.95 22.22
C PRO A 23 4.98 -11.59 22.38
N ASP A 24 5.32 -10.83 23.43
CA ASP A 24 4.71 -9.54 23.73
C ASP A 24 5.61 -8.35 23.36
N ASP A 25 6.85 -8.61 22.95
CA ASP A 25 7.78 -7.57 22.50
C ASP A 25 7.50 -7.20 21.03
N VAL A 26 6.46 -6.40 20.87
CA VAL A 26 5.99 -5.91 19.57
C VAL A 26 6.86 -4.74 19.09
N GLU A 27 7.36 -3.89 19.98
CA GLU A 27 8.18 -2.74 19.61
C GLU A 27 9.57 -3.16 19.12
N GLY A 28 10.21 -4.09 19.82
CA GLY A 28 11.51 -4.65 19.40
C GLY A 28 11.43 -5.31 18.03
N ARG A 29 10.39 -6.13 17.79
CA ARG A 29 10.15 -6.76 16.49
C ARG A 29 9.84 -5.75 15.39
N LYS A 30 9.06 -4.70 15.67
CA LYS A 30 8.79 -3.62 14.70
C LYS A 30 10.07 -2.93 14.23
N SER A 31 11.00 -2.65 15.15
CA SER A 31 12.28 -2.02 14.83
C SER A 31 13.13 -2.91 13.90
N VAL A 32 13.24 -4.21 14.20
CA VAL A 32 13.99 -5.16 13.35
C VAL A 32 13.34 -5.35 11.99
N VAL A 33 12.00 -5.44 11.94
CA VAL A 33 11.25 -5.53 10.68
C VAL A 33 11.47 -4.30 9.81
N ALA A 34 11.47 -3.09 10.39
CA ALA A 34 11.74 -1.86 9.65
C ALA A 34 13.14 -1.87 9.00
N GLN A 35 14.16 -2.35 9.73
CA GLN A 35 15.52 -2.50 9.20
C GLN A 35 15.59 -3.54 8.07
N ILE A 36 14.91 -4.69 8.21
CA ILE A 36 14.83 -5.71 7.16
C ILE A 36 14.19 -5.14 5.89
N LEU A 37 13.13 -4.35 6.03
CA LEU A 37 12.44 -3.72 4.90
C LEU A 37 13.33 -2.71 4.18
N GLU A 38 14.06 -1.87 4.92
CA GLU A 38 15.01 -0.93 4.33
C GLU A 38 16.11 -1.63 3.53
N ILE A 39 16.72 -2.68 4.10
CA ILE A 39 17.76 -3.47 3.43
C ILE A 39 17.21 -4.15 2.18
N ARG A 40 15.98 -4.67 2.23
CA ARG A 40 15.32 -5.30 1.07
C ARG A 40 14.98 -4.29 -0.02
N GLU A 41 14.61 -3.05 0.31
CA GLU A 41 14.41 -2.02 -0.71
C GLU A 41 15.73 -1.65 -1.39
N ARG A 42 16.82 -1.44 -0.63
CA ARG A 42 18.16 -1.20 -1.20
C ARG A 42 18.61 -2.37 -2.07
N TRP A 43 18.35 -3.60 -1.64
CA TRP A 43 18.65 -4.79 -2.45
C TRP A 43 17.92 -4.78 -3.80
N LYS A 44 16.64 -4.39 -3.82
CA LYS A 44 15.87 -4.26 -5.07
C LYS A 44 16.46 -3.19 -5.98
N ASP A 45 16.90 -2.06 -5.43
CA ASP A 45 17.52 -0.98 -6.20
C ASP A 45 18.82 -1.45 -6.86
N VAL A 46 19.72 -2.07 -6.09
CA VAL A 46 21.00 -2.60 -6.59
C VAL A 46 20.76 -3.70 -7.64
N ARG A 47 19.83 -4.62 -7.39
CA ARG A 47 19.50 -5.69 -8.35
C ARG A 47 18.92 -5.13 -9.66
N TYR A 48 18.05 -4.13 -9.56
CA TYR A 48 17.46 -3.49 -10.72
C TYR A 48 18.52 -2.74 -11.55
N GLU A 49 19.44 -2.02 -10.89
CA GLU A 49 20.56 -1.35 -11.54
C GLU A 49 21.51 -2.33 -12.22
N LEU A 50 21.86 -3.44 -11.56
CA LEU A 50 22.67 -4.52 -12.16
C LEU A 50 22.00 -5.14 -13.39
N GLN A 51 20.67 -5.29 -13.38
CA GLN A 51 19.93 -5.92 -14.47
C GLN A 51 19.68 -4.97 -15.65
N THR A 52 19.47 -3.68 -15.40
CA THR A 52 18.97 -2.72 -16.41
C THR A 52 19.95 -1.60 -16.73
N GLY A 53 21.01 -1.42 -15.93
CA GLY A 53 21.92 -0.28 -16.01
C GLY A 53 21.29 1.06 -15.60
N GLN A 54 20.07 1.04 -15.04
CA GLN A 54 19.31 2.23 -14.67
C GLN A 54 18.92 2.19 -13.19
N LYS A 55 18.79 3.37 -12.58
CA LYS A 55 18.26 3.47 -11.21
C LYS A 55 16.77 3.12 -11.17
N ARG A 56 16.38 2.34 -10.16
CA ARG A 56 14.97 2.00 -9.90
C ARG A 56 14.18 3.27 -9.61
N ARG A 57 13.06 3.48 -10.30
CA ARG A 57 12.12 4.55 -9.95
C ARG A 57 11.45 4.16 -8.64
N ALA A 58 11.34 5.12 -7.70
CA ALA A 58 10.61 4.90 -6.46
C ALA A 58 9.21 4.38 -6.78
N GLU A 59 8.87 3.20 -6.25
CA GLU A 59 7.52 2.69 -6.35
C GLU A 59 6.58 3.67 -5.63
N PRO A 60 5.45 4.07 -6.26
CA PRO A 60 4.47 4.89 -5.57
C PRO A 60 3.99 4.11 -4.35
N VAL A 61 4.23 4.67 -3.15
CA VAL A 61 3.79 4.08 -1.88
C VAL A 61 2.32 3.71 -2.00
N ALA A 62 2.03 2.41 -1.97
CA ALA A 62 0.68 1.90 -2.03
C ALA A 62 -0.04 2.38 -0.77
N LYS A 63 -1.01 3.25 -0.98
CA LYS A 63 -1.78 3.83 0.13
C LYS A 63 -2.72 2.77 0.72
N PRO A 64 -2.94 2.82 2.06
CA PRO A 64 -3.67 1.80 2.78
C PRO A 64 -5.06 1.60 2.19
N THR A 65 -5.45 0.33 2.03
CA THR A 65 -6.68 -0.05 1.31
C THR A 65 -7.80 -0.44 2.29
N MET A 66 -8.00 0.40 3.34
CA MET A 66 -8.81 0.28 4.57
C MET A 66 -7.96 -0.04 5.83
N ALA A 67 -8.20 0.45 7.06
CA ALA A 67 -9.39 1.03 7.70
C ALA A 67 -9.22 2.52 8.08
N THR A 68 -10.29 3.30 8.02
CA THR A 68 -10.37 4.74 8.31
C THR A 68 -10.25 5.11 9.79
N SER A 69 -9.97 4.13 10.66
CA SER A 69 -9.66 4.34 12.07
C SER A 69 -8.32 5.08 12.22
N GLY A 70 -8.34 6.40 12.12
CA GLY A 70 -7.17 7.28 12.36
C GLY A 70 -6.71 8.13 11.18
N LEU A 71 -7.42 8.15 10.05
CA LEU A 71 -7.12 9.10 8.97
C LEU A 71 -7.77 10.47 9.25
N SER A 72 -7.03 11.54 8.99
CA SER A 72 -7.55 12.90 9.01
C SER A 72 -8.53 13.15 7.85
N GLN A 73 -9.39 14.15 8.01
CA GLN A 73 -10.35 14.55 6.95
C GLN A 73 -9.65 14.86 5.61
N ALA A 74 -8.46 15.45 5.64
CA ALA A 74 -7.68 15.75 4.45
C ALA A 74 -7.17 14.48 3.74
N GLU A 75 -6.74 13.48 4.51
CA GLU A 75 -6.28 12.19 3.98
C GLU A 75 -7.43 11.39 3.38
N ILE A 76 -8.60 11.38 4.03
CA ILE A 76 -9.80 10.74 3.49
C ILE A 76 -10.21 11.36 2.14
N LYS A 77 -10.18 12.70 2.03
CA LYS A 77 -10.46 13.39 0.75
C LYS A 77 -9.47 13.00 -0.36
N LEU A 78 -8.19 12.84 -0.01
CA LEU A 78 -7.16 12.43 -0.96
C LEU A 78 -7.32 10.96 -1.41
N GLU A 79 -7.64 10.05 -0.50
CA GLU A 79 -7.95 8.66 -0.85
C GLU A 79 -9.21 8.52 -1.69
N LEU A 80 -10.22 9.33 -1.39
CA LEU A 80 -11.45 9.39 -2.18
C LEU A 80 -11.17 9.85 -3.61
N GLN A 81 -10.30 10.85 -3.82
CA GLN A 81 -9.90 11.29 -5.15
C GLN A 81 -9.19 10.17 -5.93
N LYS A 82 -8.24 9.47 -5.30
CA LYS A 82 -7.54 8.33 -5.91
C LYS A 82 -8.50 7.19 -6.28
N THR A 83 -9.42 6.89 -5.38
CA THR A 83 -10.45 5.86 -5.58
C THR A 83 -11.32 6.20 -6.79
N ARG A 84 -11.76 7.46 -6.92
CA ARG A 84 -12.57 7.93 -8.06
C ARG A 84 -11.84 7.79 -9.41
N VAL A 85 -10.55 8.13 -9.46
CA VAL A 85 -9.74 7.95 -10.68
C VAL A 85 -9.63 6.46 -11.05
N ASN A 86 -9.43 5.59 -10.07
CA ASN A 86 -9.37 4.15 -10.31
C ASN A 86 -10.71 3.56 -10.76
N ILE A 87 -11.84 4.02 -10.19
CA ILE A 87 -13.19 3.66 -10.63
C ILE A 87 -13.36 3.99 -12.11
N SER A 88 -13.10 5.25 -12.50
CA SER A 88 -13.21 5.68 -13.89
C SER A 88 -12.34 4.83 -14.82
N LYS A 89 -11.12 4.49 -14.40
CA LYS A 89 -10.24 3.60 -15.18
C LYS A 89 -10.82 2.20 -15.39
N TYR A 90 -11.44 1.60 -14.38
CA TYR A 90 -12.05 0.27 -14.52
C TYR A 90 -13.36 0.31 -15.30
N GLU A 91 -14.15 1.37 -15.15
CA GLU A 91 -15.34 1.62 -15.99
C GLU A 91 -14.96 1.74 -17.46
N SER A 92 -13.93 2.52 -17.79
CA SER A 92 -13.41 2.64 -19.17
C SER A 92 -12.91 1.31 -19.72
N LYS A 93 -12.18 0.51 -18.92
CA LYS A 93 -11.73 -0.83 -19.35
C LYS A 93 -12.89 -1.77 -19.68
N LEU A 94 -13.96 -1.72 -18.90
CA LEU A 94 -15.16 -2.54 -19.11
C LEU A 94 -15.95 -2.07 -20.34
N ALA A 95 -16.02 -0.76 -20.58
CA ALA A 95 -16.67 -0.20 -21.76
C ALA A 95 -15.90 -0.47 -23.06
N GLU A 96 -14.57 -0.32 -23.04
CA GLU A 96 -13.72 -0.50 -24.22
C GLU A 96 -13.49 -1.97 -24.58
N LYS A 97 -13.46 -2.86 -23.58
CA LYS A 97 -13.11 -4.28 -23.76
C LYS A 97 -14.05 -5.20 -23.00
N PRO A 98 -15.33 -5.30 -23.41
CA PRO A 98 -16.35 -6.08 -22.71
C PRO A 98 -16.10 -7.60 -22.73
N ASP A 99 -15.34 -8.11 -23.70
CA ASP A 99 -15.07 -9.54 -23.87
C ASP A 99 -13.66 -9.96 -23.44
N HIS A 100 -12.93 -9.09 -22.74
CA HIS A 100 -11.58 -9.41 -22.29
C HIS A 100 -11.60 -10.51 -21.22
N ALA A 101 -10.64 -11.42 -21.23
CA ALA A 101 -10.50 -12.51 -20.25
C ALA A 101 -10.40 -12.07 -18.76
N LYS A 102 -10.26 -10.77 -18.50
CA LYS A 102 -10.15 -10.17 -17.16
C LYS A 102 -11.38 -9.36 -16.75
N VAL A 103 -12.46 -9.39 -17.53
CA VAL A 103 -13.69 -8.62 -17.26
C VAL A 103 -14.26 -8.93 -15.88
N ALA A 104 -14.36 -10.21 -15.51
CA ALA A 104 -14.83 -10.61 -14.18
C ALA A 104 -13.96 -10.02 -13.05
N LEU A 105 -12.63 -9.99 -13.24
CA LEU A 105 -11.70 -9.40 -12.28
C LEU A 105 -11.85 -7.88 -12.20
N TRP A 106 -12.06 -7.20 -13.34
CA TRP A 106 -12.31 -5.76 -13.37
C TRP A 106 -13.64 -5.38 -12.73
N GLN A 107 -14.69 -6.18 -12.93
CA GLN A 107 -15.98 -5.99 -12.26
C GLN A 107 -15.87 -6.17 -10.75
N GLN A 108 -15.15 -7.20 -10.30
CA GLN A 108 -14.90 -7.42 -8.88
C GLN A 108 -14.12 -6.25 -8.26
N GLU A 109 -13.06 -5.79 -8.93
CA GLU A 109 -12.27 -4.67 -8.44
C GLU A 109 -13.08 -3.36 -8.46
N LEU A 110 -13.92 -3.14 -9.46
CA LEU A 110 -14.84 -2.00 -9.51
C LEU A 110 -15.83 -2.02 -8.34
N ALA A 111 -16.44 -3.17 -8.04
CA ALA A 111 -17.33 -3.34 -6.89
C ALA A 111 -16.61 -3.05 -5.57
N ARG A 112 -15.37 -3.53 -5.42
CA ARG A 112 -14.52 -3.25 -4.26
C ARG A 112 -14.22 -1.75 -4.11
N LEU A 113 -13.87 -1.07 -5.20
CA LEU A 113 -13.59 0.36 -5.20
C LEU A 113 -14.83 1.20 -4.91
N LEU A 114 -16.01 0.80 -5.40
CA LEU A 114 -17.28 1.45 -5.07
C LEU A 114 -17.62 1.32 -3.58
N ALA A 115 -17.39 0.15 -2.98
CA ALA A 115 -17.56 -0.03 -1.53
C ALA A 115 -16.60 0.88 -0.74
N ILE A 116 -15.34 0.98 -1.16
CA ILE A 116 -14.35 1.89 -0.56
C ILE A 116 -14.78 3.35 -0.66
N LYS A 117 -15.26 3.77 -1.84
CA LYS A 117 -15.77 5.13 -2.06
C LYS A 117 -16.89 5.45 -1.09
N ASN A 118 -17.88 4.56 -0.97
CA ASN A 118 -19.02 4.75 -0.07
C ASN A 118 -18.59 4.86 1.39
N GLN A 119 -17.63 4.03 1.82
CA GLN A 119 -17.08 4.10 3.16
C GLN A 119 -16.43 5.47 3.44
N TYR A 120 -15.55 5.95 2.55
CA TYR A 120 -14.93 7.26 2.71
C TYR A 120 -15.94 8.43 2.69
N GLU A 121 -17.01 8.33 1.89
CA GLU A 121 -18.07 9.34 1.86
C GLU A 121 -18.86 9.35 3.17
N GLU A 122 -19.14 8.19 3.76
CA GLU A 122 -19.79 8.10 5.07
C GLU A 122 -18.88 8.60 6.20
N ASP A 123 -17.60 8.26 6.19
CA ASP A 123 -16.65 8.73 7.21
C ASP A 123 -16.51 10.26 7.17
N LEU A 124 -16.48 10.88 5.98
CA LEU A 124 -16.49 12.35 5.85
C LEU A 124 -17.78 12.96 6.38
N ARG A 125 -18.92 12.30 6.18
CA ARG A 125 -20.22 12.75 6.69
C ARG A 125 -20.24 12.71 8.22
N LEU A 126 -19.76 11.63 8.83
CA LEU A 126 -19.67 11.48 10.29
C LEU A 126 -18.76 12.55 10.90
N ILE A 127 -17.55 12.75 10.36
CA ILE A 127 -16.62 13.79 10.82
C ILE A 127 -17.27 15.19 10.72
N SER A 128 -18.02 15.46 9.64
CA SER A 128 -18.69 16.74 9.47
C SER A 128 -19.83 16.94 10.47
N TYR A 129 -20.56 15.87 10.80
CA TYR A 129 -21.63 15.90 11.80
C TYR A 129 -21.09 16.11 13.22
N GLU A 130 -20.00 15.42 13.57
CA GLU A 130 -19.31 15.59 14.84
C GLU A 130 -18.76 17.02 14.99
N ALA A 131 -18.10 17.54 13.97
CA ALA A 131 -17.60 18.92 13.96
C ALA A 131 -18.72 19.98 14.08
N ALA A 132 -19.91 19.69 13.54
CA ALA A 132 -21.07 20.59 13.65
C ALA A 132 -21.77 20.52 15.02
N LYS A 133 -21.58 19.43 15.78
CA LYS A 133 -22.16 19.24 17.12
C LYS A 133 -21.30 19.86 18.22
N GLU A 134 -20.01 20.08 17.95
CA GLU A 134 -19.04 20.72 18.85
C GLU A 134 -18.99 22.26 18.75
N GLN A 135 -19.80 22.87 17.85
CA GLN A 135 -19.99 24.32 17.71
C GLN A 135 -21.26 24.80 18.42
#